data_AF-A0A1I3TKP8-F1
#
_entry.id   AF-A0A1I3TKP8-F1
#
_cell.length_a   1.000
_cell.length_b   1.000
_cell.length_c   1.000
_cell.angle_alpha   90.00
_cell.angle_beta   90.00
_cell.angle_gamma   90.00
#
_symmetry.space_group_name_H-M   'P 1'
#
loop_
_entity.id
_entity.type
_entity.pdbx_description
1 polymer ?
#
loop_
_entity_poly.entity_id
_entity_poly.type
_entity_poly.pdbx_seq_one_letter_code
_entity_poly.pdbx_strand_id
1 'polypeptide(L)'
;MAPKLMRHWFNTKPAYSFTEKIKTEYFRGRAIDIPNELVNDSIIKMEWAMKYKQPQDVMSVLINGWASNAGIVQLKEQLEKEGGKKELGYENDIRGIDTFSVVNVRQFGSKLDTVDDWYGAMGNSNMKVAVKGHVDKLNSKDVFVTEQIGMYLKDTYDFVGANEPLGIWSKNGILDKISSVDYAALYATGSWLALWIKYNGYVPVINDSFRKWQKKHNEGGDFIVFSDILWMNPLPQHKIIHL
;
A
#
# COMPACT_ATOMS: atom_id res chain seq x y z
N MET A 1 -9.68 10.12 4.24
CA MET A 1 -8.83 9.65 3.13
C MET A 1 -9.56 8.64 2.26
N ALA A 2 -10.19 7.62 2.86
CA ALA A 2 -10.88 6.56 2.11
C ALA A 2 -11.88 7.06 1.03
N PRO A 3 -12.71 8.09 1.28
CA PRO A 3 -13.63 8.59 0.26
C PRO A 3 -12.94 9.22 -0.95
N LYS A 4 -11.69 9.72 -0.81
CA LYS A 4 -10.93 10.29 -1.93
C LYS A 4 -10.46 9.19 -2.88
N LEU A 5 -9.93 8.08 -2.36
CA LEU A 5 -9.55 6.91 -3.16
C LEU A 5 -10.74 6.33 -3.89
N MET A 6 -11.87 6.16 -3.18
CA MET A 6 -13.09 5.63 -3.77
C MET A 6 -13.65 6.54 -4.87
N ARG A 7 -13.62 7.87 -4.67
CA ARG A 7 -14.00 8.83 -5.72
C ARG A 7 -13.08 8.75 -6.94
N HIS A 8 -11.77 8.59 -6.73
CA HIS A 8 -10.83 8.39 -7.84
C HIS A 8 -11.19 7.14 -8.62
N TRP A 9 -11.40 6.01 -7.93
CA TRP A 9 -11.84 4.75 -8.55
C TRP A 9 -13.10 4.96 -9.38
N PHE A 10 -14.18 5.50 -8.79
CA PHE A 10 -15.46 5.72 -9.49
C PHE A 10 -15.36 6.66 -10.70
N ASN A 11 -14.44 7.62 -10.68
CA ASN A 11 -14.29 8.61 -11.75
C ASN A 11 -13.43 8.12 -12.92
N THR A 12 -12.77 6.97 -12.82
CA THR A 12 -11.95 6.44 -13.92
C THR A 12 -12.84 5.97 -15.09
N LYS A 13 -12.51 6.43 -16.30
CA LYS A 13 -13.20 6.10 -17.55
C LYS A 13 -12.20 5.91 -18.70
N PRO A 14 -12.36 4.90 -19.57
CA PRO A 14 -13.32 3.80 -19.46
C PRO A 14 -13.02 2.91 -18.24
N ALA A 15 -13.92 1.97 -17.95
CA ALA A 15 -13.68 1.03 -16.86
C ALA A 15 -12.37 0.25 -17.06
N TYR A 16 -11.59 0.10 -15.99
CA TYR A 16 -10.38 -0.72 -15.98
C TYR A 16 -10.31 -1.62 -14.75
N SER A 17 -10.10 -2.91 -14.97
CA SER A 17 -10.00 -3.89 -13.89
C SER A 17 -8.69 -4.66 -14.01
N PHE A 18 -7.95 -4.76 -12.91
CA PHE A 18 -6.80 -5.63 -12.83
C PHE A 18 -7.24 -7.10 -12.91
N THR A 19 -6.37 -7.92 -13.48
CA THR A 19 -6.35 -9.36 -13.22
C THR A 19 -5.38 -9.66 -12.09
N GLU A 20 -5.43 -10.86 -11.50
CA GLU A 20 -4.42 -11.28 -10.50
C GLU A 20 -2.99 -11.17 -11.03
N LYS A 21 -2.79 -11.47 -12.32
CA LYS A 21 -1.50 -11.32 -12.99
C LYS A 21 -1.06 -9.86 -13.01
N ILE A 22 -1.92 -8.95 -13.48
CA ILE A 22 -1.62 -7.51 -13.57
C ILE A 22 -1.37 -6.91 -12.19
N LYS A 23 -2.20 -7.25 -11.19
CA LYS A 23 -2.03 -6.84 -9.80
C LYS A 23 -0.65 -7.24 -9.29
N THR A 24 -0.26 -8.50 -9.49
CA THR A 24 1.04 -9.02 -9.06
C THR A 24 2.19 -8.34 -9.81
N GLU A 25 2.05 -8.15 -11.12
CA GLU A 25 3.04 -7.52 -11.99
C GLU A 25 3.31 -6.07 -11.58
N TYR A 26 2.28 -5.26 -11.39
CA TYR A 26 2.47 -3.85 -10.98
C TYR A 26 2.93 -3.71 -9.52
N PHE A 27 2.50 -4.60 -8.64
CA PHE A 27 2.94 -4.55 -7.25
C PHE A 27 4.43 -4.92 -7.10
N ARG A 28 4.87 -6.02 -7.74
CA ARG A 28 6.24 -6.57 -7.59
C ARG A 28 7.23 -6.10 -8.66
N GLY A 29 6.75 -5.74 -9.84
CA GLY A 29 7.57 -5.32 -10.97
C GLY A 29 8.10 -3.90 -10.81
N ARG A 30 8.77 -3.43 -11.86
CA ARG A 30 9.36 -2.09 -11.91
C ARG A 30 8.23 -1.05 -11.95
N ALA A 31 8.21 -0.13 -11.00
CA ALA A 31 7.19 0.91 -10.97
C ALA A 31 7.24 1.83 -12.19
N ILE A 32 8.41 2.04 -12.80
CA ILE A 32 8.55 2.84 -14.04
C ILE A 32 7.83 2.24 -15.26
N ASP A 33 7.44 0.96 -15.21
CA ASP A 33 6.72 0.30 -16.31
C ASP A 33 5.19 0.43 -16.19
N ILE A 34 4.69 0.90 -15.04
CA ILE A 34 3.25 1.07 -14.80
C ILE A 34 2.72 2.26 -15.64
N PRO A 35 1.63 2.13 -16.40
CA PRO A 35 1.06 3.28 -17.12
C PRO A 35 0.69 4.42 -16.16
N ASN A 36 0.92 5.68 -16.57
CA ASN A 36 0.73 6.86 -15.72
C ASN A 36 -0.72 6.99 -15.24
N GLU A 37 -1.68 6.66 -16.10
CA GLU A 37 -3.11 6.67 -15.83
C GLU A 37 -3.54 5.64 -14.76
N LEU A 38 -2.70 4.65 -14.47
CA LEU A 38 -2.92 3.64 -13.44
C LEU A 38 -2.19 3.95 -12.13
N VAL A 39 -1.57 5.12 -12.00
CA VAL A 39 -0.84 5.52 -10.80
C VAL A 39 -1.51 6.72 -10.15
N ASN A 40 -1.71 6.63 -8.85
CA ASN A 40 -2.06 7.76 -8.00
C ASN A 40 -1.03 7.92 -6.88
N ASP A 41 -0.27 9.01 -6.89
CA ASP A 41 0.72 9.39 -5.89
C ASP A 41 0.36 10.68 -5.12
N SER A 42 -0.88 11.14 -5.32
CA SER A 42 -1.34 12.46 -4.85
C SER A 42 -2.34 12.37 -3.69
N ILE A 43 -3.10 11.28 -3.57
CA ILE A 43 -4.14 11.15 -2.55
C ILE A 43 -3.54 10.79 -1.19
N ILE A 44 -2.74 9.73 -1.13
CA ILE A 44 -2.12 9.26 0.11
C ILE A 44 -0.84 10.04 0.36
N LYS A 45 -0.68 10.52 1.59
CA LYS A 45 0.53 11.21 2.05
C LYS A 45 1.02 10.60 3.34
N MET A 46 2.34 10.50 3.50
CA MET A 46 2.99 10.01 4.71
C MET A 46 2.63 10.87 5.91
N GLU A 47 2.47 12.17 5.74
CA GLU A 47 1.98 13.05 6.82
C GLU A 47 0.62 12.59 7.38
N TRP A 48 -0.30 12.16 6.51
CA TRP A 48 -1.58 11.59 6.95
C TRP A 48 -1.39 10.19 7.54
N ALA A 49 -0.61 9.33 6.90
CA ALA A 49 -0.37 7.95 7.38
C ALA A 49 0.22 7.93 8.80
N MET A 50 1.15 8.85 9.08
CA MET A 50 1.84 8.95 10.38
C MET A 50 0.95 9.46 11.52
N LYS A 51 -0.35 9.73 11.28
CA LYS A 51 -1.34 10.01 12.32
C LYS A 51 -1.89 8.73 12.98
N TYR A 52 -1.62 7.57 12.40
CA TYR A 52 -2.14 6.28 12.85
C TYR A 52 -1.04 5.42 13.47
N LYS A 53 -1.43 4.56 14.41
CA LYS A 53 -0.50 3.71 15.15
C LYS A 53 0.17 2.66 14.25
N GLN A 54 -0.58 2.06 13.33
CA GLN A 54 -0.09 0.96 12.51
C GLN A 54 1.09 1.38 11.59
N PRO A 55 1.01 2.52 10.87
CA PRO A 55 2.15 3.07 10.14
C PRO A 55 3.33 3.46 11.04
N GLN A 56 3.07 4.07 12.20
CA GLN A 56 4.13 4.45 13.15
C GLN A 56 4.91 3.24 13.66
N ASP A 57 4.21 2.17 14.02
CA ASP A 57 4.80 0.94 14.56
C ASP A 57 5.67 0.25 13.48
N VAL A 58 5.16 0.10 12.25
CA VAL A 58 5.96 -0.53 11.17
C VAL A 58 7.15 0.34 10.75
N MET A 59 7.00 1.68 10.74
CA MET A 59 8.09 2.61 10.45
C MET A 59 9.22 2.44 11.46
N SER A 60 8.88 2.33 12.74
CA SER A 60 9.85 2.10 13.83
C SER A 60 10.62 0.80 13.63
N VAL A 61 9.95 -0.27 13.21
CA VAL A 61 10.61 -1.55 12.91
C VAL A 61 11.57 -1.43 11.72
N LEU A 62 11.12 -0.77 10.64
CA LEU A 62 11.92 -0.61 9.43
C LEU A 62 13.15 0.30 9.66
N ILE A 63 13.02 1.39 10.41
CA ILE A 63 14.15 2.30 10.71
C ILE A 63 15.30 1.54 11.38
N ASN A 64 14.96 0.63 12.29
CA ASN A 64 15.93 -0.13 13.06
C ASN A 64 16.48 -1.36 12.30
N GLY A 65 15.73 -1.89 11.33
CA GLY A 65 16.03 -3.21 10.74
C GLY A 65 16.14 -3.25 9.21
N TRP A 66 16.08 -2.12 8.50
CA TRP A 66 16.11 -2.14 7.03
C TRP A 66 17.39 -2.79 6.49
N ALA A 67 18.55 -2.53 7.11
CA ALA A 67 19.87 -3.06 6.74
C ALA A 67 20.11 -4.48 7.30
N SER A 68 19.05 -5.29 7.38
CA SER A 68 19.17 -6.74 7.59
C SER A 68 19.96 -7.41 6.45
N ASN A 69 20.39 -8.67 6.63
CA ASN A 69 21.06 -9.42 5.56
C ASN A 69 20.26 -9.41 4.24
N ALA A 70 18.95 -9.59 4.30
CA ALA A 70 18.08 -9.53 3.12
C ALA A 70 18.03 -8.12 2.51
N GLY A 71 18.01 -7.07 3.34
CA GLY A 71 18.05 -5.69 2.86
C GLY A 71 19.37 -5.30 2.22
N ILE A 72 20.49 -5.82 2.74
CA ILE A 72 21.82 -5.64 2.14
C ILE A 72 21.92 -6.40 0.81
N VAL A 73 21.38 -7.61 0.72
CA VAL A 73 21.28 -8.35 -0.56
C VAL A 73 20.47 -7.53 -1.56
N GLN A 74 19.30 -7.03 -1.16
CA GLN A 74 18.49 -6.19 -2.03
C GLN A 74 19.21 -4.90 -2.45
N LEU A 75 19.96 -4.26 -1.54
CA LEU A 75 20.80 -3.09 -1.85
C LEU A 75 21.83 -3.40 -2.93
N LYS A 76 22.52 -4.55 -2.85
CA LYS A 76 23.48 -4.98 -3.87
C LYS A 76 22.80 -5.21 -5.21
N GLU A 77 21.65 -5.89 -5.21
CA GLU A 77 20.87 -6.08 -6.43
C GLU A 77 20.46 -4.74 -7.06
N GLN A 78 20.10 -3.73 -6.25
CA GLN A 78 19.81 -2.38 -6.76
C GLN A 78 21.04 -1.72 -7.38
N LEU A 79 22.22 -1.89 -6.78
CA LEU A 79 23.49 -1.39 -7.34
C LEU A 79 23.89 -2.13 -8.61
N GLU A 80 23.57 -3.41 -8.77
CA GLU A 80 23.89 -4.19 -9.97
C GLU A 80 22.97 -3.88 -11.17
N LYS A 81 21.80 -3.27 -10.93
CA LYS A 81 20.88 -2.88 -12.00
C LYS A 81 21.54 -1.91 -12.99
N GLU A 82 21.05 -1.96 -14.22
CA GLU A 82 21.49 -1.09 -15.32
C GLU A 82 23.02 -1.12 -15.56
N GLY A 83 23.66 -2.25 -15.28
CA GLY A 83 25.09 -2.45 -15.54
C GLY A 83 26.03 -1.93 -14.45
N GLY A 84 25.51 -1.56 -13.27
CA GLY A 84 26.32 -1.14 -12.13
C GLY A 84 26.15 0.35 -11.79
N LYS A 85 25.17 0.66 -10.95
CA LYS A 85 25.00 1.98 -10.33
C LYS A 85 26.01 2.17 -9.19
N LYS A 86 26.46 3.42 -9.03
CA LYS A 86 27.26 3.86 -7.88
C LYS A 86 26.47 4.73 -6.90
N GLU A 87 25.27 5.15 -7.29
CA GLU A 87 24.42 6.06 -6.53
C GLU A 87 22.98 5.57 -6.61
N LEU A 88 22.24 5.68 -5.50
CA LEU A 88 20.83 5.34 -5.38
C LEU A 88 20.07 6.49 -4.73
N GLY A 89 18.78 6.61 -5.03
CA GLY A 89 17.85 7.53 -4.36
C GLY A 89 17.84 8.97 -4.89
N TYR A 90 18.39 9.20 -6.09
CA TYR A 90 18.42 10.50 -6.76
C TYR A 90 17.36 10.64 -7.86
N GLU A 91 16.47 9.65 -8.01
CA GLU A 91 15.35 9.73 -8.94
C GLU A 91 14.36 10.84 -8.57
N ASN A 92 13.76 11.48 -9.58
CA ASN A 92 12.89 12.64 -9.40
C ASN A 92 11.47 12.30 -8.89
N ASP A 93 11.05 11.05 -9.03
CA ASP A 93 9.71 10.60 -8.68
C ASP A 93 9.72 9.27 -7.92
N ILE A 94 8.60 8.97 -7.28
CA ILE A 94 8.45 7.78 -6.44
C ILE A 94 8.59 6.46 -7.21
N ARG A 95 8.33 6.46 -8.52
CA ARG A 95 8.38 5.25 -9.35
C ARG A 95 9.81 4.91 -9.73
N GLY A 96 10.63 5.92 -10.02
CA GLY A 96 12.07 5.78 -10.13
C GLY A 96 12.67 5.26 -8.82
N ILE A 97 12.30 5.89 -7.69
CA ILE A 97 12.76 5.46 -6.36
C ILE A 97 12.34 4.01 -6.05
N ASP A 98 11.08 3.62 -6.28
CA ASP A 98 10.60 2.24 -6.06
C ASP A 98 11.30 1.23 -6.96
N THR A 99 11.64 1.62 -8.19
CA THR A 99 12.29 0.71 -9.15
C THR A 99 13.75 0.46 -8.80
N PHE A 100 14.46 1.51 -8.40
CA PHE A 100 15.93 1.48 -8.35
C PHE A 100 16.51 1.59 -6.95
N SER A 101 15.76 2.04 -5.96
CA SER A 101 16.33 2.47 -4.68
C SER A 101 15.67 1.78 -3.48
N VAL A 102 14.64 0.95 -3.70
CA VAL A 102 13.99 0.15 -2.65
C VAL A 102 14.89 -0.99 -2.19
N VAL A 103 15.05 -1.13 -0.88
CA VAL A 103 15.91 -2.13 -0.26
C VAL A 103 15.19 -3.02 0.75
N ASN A 104 13.99 -2.62 1.19
CA ASN A 104 13.21 -3.42 2.13
C ASN A 104 11.72 -3.10 2.03
N VAL A 105 10.89 -4.04 2.46
CA VAL A 105 9.44 -3.89 2.52
C VAL A 105 8.88 -4.67 3.72
N ARG A 106 7.87 -4.12 4.36
CA ARG A 106 7.14 -4.81 5.42
C ARG A 106 5.64 -4.60 5.29
N GLN A 107 4.92 -5.72 5.27
CA GLN A 107 3.47 -5.71 5.36
C GLN A 107 3.03 -5.46 6.80
N PHE A 108 1.93 -4.73 6.99
CA PHE A 108 1.35 -4.42 8.29
C PHE A 108 -0.17 -4.22 8.18
N GLY A 109 -0.83 -4.06 9.33
CA GLY A 109 -2.28 -4.01 9.45
C GLY A 109 -2.91 -5.39 9.71
N SER A 110 -4.16 -5.38 10.16
CA SER A 110 -4.92 -6.59 10.46
C SER A 110 -6.38 -6.47 10.06
N LYS A 111 -7.01 -7.58 9.67
CA LYS A 111 -8.46 -7.66 9.44
C LYS A 111 -9.29 -7.37 10.70
N LEU A 112 -8.67 -7.44 11.88
CA LEU A 112 -9.27 -7.17 13.18
C LEU A 112 -9.04 -5.72 13.65
N ASP A 113 -8.33 -4.90 12.88
CA ASP A 113 -8.11 -3.50 13.23
C ASP A 113 -9.45 -2.74 13.30
N THR A 114 -9.43 -1.67 14.10
CA THR A 114 -10.55 -0.75 14.26
C THR A 114 -10.98 -0.20 12.90
N VAL A 115 -12.30 -0.14 12.67
CA VAL A 115 -12.87 0.49 11.47
C VAL A 115 -12.73 2.00 11.61
N ASP A 116 -11.69 2.56 11.03
CA ASP A 116 -11.42 3.99 10.94
C ASP A 116 -11.05 4.41 9.51
N ASP A 117 -10.64 5.67 9.34
CA ASP A 117 -10.26 6.19 8.02
C ASP A 117 -8.98 5.54 7.46
N TRP A 118 -8.06 5.02 8.30
CA TRP A 118 -6.91 4.25 7.83
C TRP A 118 -7.36 2.89 7.32
N TYR A 119 -8.14 2.16 8.11
CA TYR A 119 -8.65 0.84 7.74
C TYR A 119 -9.48 0.89 6.46
N GLY A 120 -10.34 1.92 6.32
CA GLY A 120 -11.15 2.10 5.12
C GLY A 120 -10.38 2.56 3.89
N ALA A 121 -9.19 3.17 4.06
CA ALA A 121 -8.39 3.68 2.93
C ALA A 121 -7.34 2.68 2.46
N MET A 122 -6.64 2.07 3.41
CA MET A 122 -5.41 1.30 3.18
C MET A 122 -5.52 -0.13 3.72
N GLY A 123 -6.21 -0.33 4.85
CA GLY A 123 -6.39 -1.66 5.44
C GLY A 123 -5.07 -2.34 5.78
N ASN A 124 -4.88 -3.57 5.26
CA ASN A 124 -3.58 -4.23 5.27
C ASN A 124 -2.71 -3.63 4.17
N SER A 125 -1.52 -3.16 4.50
CA SER A 125 -0.68 -2.41 3.56
C SER A 125 0.79 -2.74 3.64
N ASN A 126 1.56 -2.19 2.70
CA ASN A 126 3.00 -2.38 2.62
C ASN A 126 3.72 -1.04 2.77
N MET A 127 4.64 -0.98 3.73
CA MET A 127 5.60 0.11 3.85
C MET A 127 6.93 -0.34 3.25
N LYS A 128 7.47 0.47 2.35
CA LYS A 128 8.74 0.23 1.67
C LYS A 128 9.79 1.19 2.19
N VAL A 129 11.04 0.71 2.15
CA VAL A 129 12.23 1.49 2.50
C VAL A 129 13.09 1.65 1.26
N ALA A 130 13.39 2.89 0.92
CA ALA A 130 14.41 3.24 -0.06
C ALA A 130 15.61 3.89 0.61
N VAL A 131 16.77 3.81 -0.04
CA VAL A 131 17.98 4.51 0.39
C VAL A 131 18.36 5.58 -0.60
N LYS A 132 18.98 6.65 -0.08
CA LYS A 132 19.69 7.64 -0.87
C LYS A 132 21.14 7.69 -0.42
N GLY A 133 22.06 7.62 -1.37
CA GLY A 133 23.49 7.59 -1.07
C GLY A 133 24.32 7.00 -2.20
N HIS A 134 25.58 6.70 -1.91
CA HIS A 134 26.57 6.33 -2.92
C HIS A 134 27.56 5.28 -2.42
N VAL A 135 28.19 4.58 -3.35
CA VAL A 135 29.27 3.63 -3.08
C VAL A 135 30.59 4.38 -2.92
N ASP A 136 31.31 4.07 -1.85
CA ASP A 136 32.66 4.57 -1.58
C ASP A 136 33.54 3.41 -1.06
N LYS A 137 34.81 3.71 -0.74
CA LYS A 137 35.76 2.74 -0.19
C LYS A 137 36.17 3.11 1.22
N LEU A 138 35.98 2.16 2.14
CA LEU A 138 36.52 2.22 3.50
C LEU A 138 37.56 1.10 3.68
N ASN A 139 38.81 1.47 3.92
CA ASN A 139 39.93 0.52 4.06
C ASN A 139 40.03 -0.45 2.86
N SER A 140 39.90 0.08 1.64
CA SER A 140 39.92 -0.67 0.37
C SER A 140 38.75 -1.66 0.17
N LYS A 141 37.74 -1.64 1.03
CA LYS A 141 36.49 -2.41 0.87
C LYS A 141 35.36 -1.48 0.45
N ASP A 142 34.52 -1.97 -0.46
CA ASP A 142 33.36 -1.20 -0.91
C ASP A 142 32.33 -1.09 0.22
N VAL A 143 31.83 0.12 0.41
CA VAL A 143 30.78 0.45 1.37
C VAL A 143 29.74 1.33 0.69
N PHE A 144 28.50 1.24 1.14
CA PHE A 144 27.46 2.19 0.77
C PHE A 144 27.33 3.25 1.87
N VAL A 145 27.62 4.50 1.51
CA VAL A 145 27.43 5.67 2.36
C VAL A 145 25.97 6.09 2.24
N THR A 146 25.20 5.86 3.30
CA THR A 146 23.78 6.22 3.36
C THR A 146 23.65 7.68 3.78
N GLU A 147 23.06 8.50 2.92
CA GLU A 147 22.75 9.91 3.20
C GLU A 147 21.37 10.04 3.84
N GLN A 148 20.38 9.35 3.29
CA GLN A 148 18.99 9.36 3.79
C GLN A 148 18.33 7.99 3.63
N ILE A 149 17.36 7.72 4.49
CA ILE A 149 16.44 6.59 4.39
C ILE A 149 15.05 7.18 4.09
N GLY A 150 14.39 6.64 3.07
CA GLY A 150 13.08 7.08 2.63
C GLY A 150 12.03 6.01 2.91
N MET A 151 10.89 6.41 3.46
CA MET A 151 9.76 5.51 3.71
C MET A 151 8.51 5.97 2.98
N TYR A 152 7.81 5.01 2.39
CA TYR A 152 6.61 5.27 1.60
C TYR A 152 5.71 4.05 1.57
N LEU A 153 4.46 4.26 1.17
CA LEU A 153 3.46 3.23 0.95
C LEU A 153 3.36 2.97 -0.56
N LYS A 154 3.25 1.70 -0.93
CA LYS A 154 2.85 1.25 -2.26
C LYS A 154 1.80 0.17 -2.09
N ASP A 155 0.64 0.35 -2.73
CA ASP A 155 -0.41 -0.67 -2.70
C ASP A 155 -1.24 -0.68 -3.98
N THR A 156 -2.07 -1.71 -4.14
CA THR A 156 -3.07 -1.77 -5.20
C THR A 156 -4.43 -1.39 -4.63
N TYR A 157 -5.11 -0.44 -5.26
CA TYR A 157 -6.51 -0.12 -4.96
C TYR A 157 -7.38 -0.79 -6.02
N ASP A 158 -7.84 -1.99 -5.70
CA ASP A 158 -8.53 -2.87 -6.63
C ASP A 158 -9.59 -3.74 -5.94
N PHE A 159 -10.43 -4.37 -6.76
CA PHE A 159 -11.43 -5.34 -6.31
C PHE A 159 -11.20 -6.71 -6.99
N VAL A 160 -9.94 -7.16 -7.04
CA VAL A 160 -9.57 -8.48 -7.58
C VAL A 160 -9.90 -9.57 -6.55
N GLY A 161 -10.36 -10.73 -7.01
CA GLY A 161 -10.81 -11.83 -6.16
C GLY A 161 -12.31 -11.71 -5.84
N ALA A 162 -13.07 -12.76 -6.15
CA ALA A 162 -14.50 -12.80 -5.89
C ALA A 162 -14.78 -12.96 -4.38
N ASN A 163 -15.87 -12.34 -3.91
CA ASN A 163 -16.43 -12.53 -2.57
C ASN A 163 -15.61 -12.02 -1.36
N GLU A 164 -14.56 -11.23 -1.56
CA GLU A 164 -13.92 -10.57 -0.42
C GLU A 164 -14.90 -9.58 0.24
N PRO A 165 -15.13 -9.66 1.57
CA PRO A 165 -16.03 -8.77 2.29
C PRO A 165 -15.39 -7.41 2.53
N LEU A 166 -16.11 -6.34 2.13
CA LEU A 166 -15.70 -4.94 2.25
C LEU A 166 -16.53 -4.16 3.28
N GLY A 167 -17.26 -4.89 4.13
CA GLY A 167 -18.09 -4.35 5.19
C GLY A 167 -19.57 -4.37 4.88
N ILE A 168 -20.37 -3.98 5.88
CA ILE A 168 -21.82 -3.89 5.82
C ILE A 168 -22.20 -2.42 5.94
N TRP A 169 -22.80 -1.88 4.89
CA TRP A 169 -22.95 -0.45 4.67
C TRP A 169 -24.42 -0.04 4.62
N SER A 170 -24.70 1.15 5.14
CA SER A 170 -25.95 1.87 4.92
C SER A 170 -25.65 3.32 4.53
N LYS A 171 -26.70 4.11 4.29
CA LYS A 171 -26.56 5.57 4.12
C LYS A 171 -25.97 6.28 5.34
N ASN A 172 -26.03 5.65 6.51
CA ASN A 172 -25.57 6.21 7.78
C ASN A 172 -24.14 5.78 8.15
N GLY A 173 -23.50 4.96 7.31
CA GLY A 173 -22.11 4.50 7.52
C GLY A 173 -21.96 2.99 7.44
N ILE A 174 -20.81 2.52 7.91
CA ILE A 174 -20.40 1.12 7.97
C ILE A 174 -20.63 0.58 9.39
N LEU A 175 -21.04 -0.68 9.51
CA LEU A 175 -21.09 -1.37 10.80
C LEU A 175 -19.67 -1.60 11.36
N ASP A 176 -19.53 -1.48 12.68
CA ASP A 176 -18.33 -1.94 13.38
C ASP A 176 -18.19 -3.48 13.31
N LYS A 177 -17.07 -4.01 13.81
CA LYS A 177 -16.76 -5.44 13.75
C LYS A 177 -17.75 -6.30 14.55
N ILE A 178 -18.18 -5.85 15.73
CA ILE A 178 -19.09 -6.59 16.60
C ILE A 178 -20.47 -6.67 15.95
N SER A 179 -20.97 -5.53 15.48
CA SER A 179 -22.23 -5.41 14.76
C SER A 179 -22.21 -6.21 13.44
N SER A 180 -21.06 -6.26 12.76
CA SER A 180 -20.91 -7.05 11.53
C SER A 180 -21.00 -8.56 11.78
N VAL A 181 -20.43 -9.06 12.90
CA VAL A 181 -20.53 -10.48 13.28
C VAL A 181 -21.98 -10.85 13.60
N ASP A 182 -22.66 -10.01 14.37
CA ASP A 182 -24.07 -10.22 14.71
C ASP A 182 -24.98 -10.18 13.47
N TYR A 183 -24.77 -9.20 12.58
CA TYR A 183 -25.45 -9.16 11.28
C TYR A 183 -25.24 -10.45 10.48
N ALA A 184 -23.98 -10.90 10.36
CA ALA A 184 -23.64 -12.10 9.59
C ALA A 184 -24.30 -13.36 10.17
N ALA A 185 -24.39 -13.48 11.49
CA ALA A 185 -25.06 -14.60 12.14
C ALA A 185 -26.58 -14.58 11.88
N LEU A 186 -27.24 -13.43 11.99
CA LEU A 186 -28.66 -13.30 11.68
C LEU A 186 -28.95 -13.57 10.19
N TYR A 187 -28.04 -13.16 9.30
CA TYR A 187 -28.14 -13.42 7.87
C TYR A 187 -27.99 -14.91 7.53
N ALA A 188 -26.98 -15.56 8.10
CA ALA A 188 -26.72 -16.99 7.89
C ALA A 188 -27.87 -17.87 8.40
N THR A 189 -28.58 -17.45 9.45
CA THR A 189 -29.72 -18.19 10.02
C THR A 189 -31.05 -17.89 9.34
N GLY A 190 -31.10 -16.96 8.38
CA GLY A 190 -32.36 -16.54 7.76
C GLY A 190 -33.29 -15.78 8.71
N SER A 191 -32.75 -15.16 9.76
CA SER A 191 -33.49 -14.42 10.79
C SER A 191 -33.97 -13.04 10.28
N TRP A 192 -34.75 -13.02 9.20
CA TRP A 192 -35.06 -11.80 8.44
C TRP A 192 -35.77 -10.72 9.25
N LEU A 193 -36.70 -11.08 10.14
CA LEU A 193 -37.38 -10.12 11.00
C LEU A 193 -36.40 -9.41 11.95
N ALA A 194 -35.47 -10.16 12.56
CA ALA A 194 -34.46 -9.61 13.45
C ALA A 194 -33.46 -8.72 12.69
N LEU A 195 -33.03 -9.15 11.49
CA LEU A 195 -32.20 -8.33 10.59
C LEU A 195 -32.89 -7.01 10.24
N TRP A 196 -34.17 -7.06 9.87
CA TRP A 196 -34.91 -5.85 9.53
C TRP A 196 -35.07 -4.91 10.73
N ILE A 197 -35.40 -5.43 11.91
CA ILE A 197 -35.54 -4.60 13.12
C ILE A 197 -34.20 -3.95 13.50
N LYS A 198 -33.10 -4.69 13.47
CA LYS A 198 -31.81 -4.24 14.01
C LYS A 198 -30.92 -3.51 13.01
N TYR A 199 -31.00 -3.90 11.73
CA TYR A 199 -30.06 -3.46 10.68
C TYR A 199 -30.79 -3.05 9.40
N ASN A 200 -31.99 -2.48 9.51
CA ASN A 200 -32.73 -1.98 8.36
C ASN A 200 -31.86 -1.07 7.47
N GLY A 201 -31.82 -1.34 6.18
CA GLY A 201 -31.06 -0.54 5.21
C GLY A 201 -29.56 -0.78 5.18
N TYR A 202 -29.03 -1.72 5.98
CA TYR A 202 -27.65 -2.17 5.88
C TYR A 202 -27.51 -3.35 4.91
N VAL A 203 -26.53 -3.26 4.00
CA VAL A 203 -26.25 -4.27 2.98
C VAL A 203 -24.77 -4.68 2.99
N PRO A 204 -24.45 -5.97 2.85
CA PRO A 204 -23.07 -6.41 2.71
C PRO A 204 -22.53 -5.96 1.35
N VAL A 205 -21.32 -5.42 1.35
CA VAL A 205 -20.58 -5.04 0.15
C VAL A 205 -19.39 -5.97 0.01
N ILE A 206 -19.18 -6.46 -1.22
CA ILE A 206 -18.08 -7.35 -1.59
C ILE A 206 -17.41 -6.83 -2.87
N ASN A 207 -16.21 -7.33 -3.21
CA ASN A 207 -15.52 -6.98 -4.46
C ASN A 207 -16.44 -7.10 -5.70
N ASP A 208 -17.25 -8.15 -5.73
CA ASP A 208 -18.18 -8.44 -6.83
C ASP A 208 -19.27 -7.35 -7.01
N SER A 209 -19.59 -6.61 -5.93
CA SER A 209 -20.52 -5.47 -5.98
C SER A 209 -19.93 -4.33 -6.83
N PHE A 210 -18.64 -4.04 -6.67
CA PHE A 210 -17.92 -3.04 -7.46
C PHE A 210 -17.76 -3.49 -8.91
N ARG A 211 -17.46 -4.77 -9.16
CA ARG A 211 -17.38 -5.30 -10.54
C ARG A 211 -18.70 -5.24 -11.29
N LYS A 212 -19.82 -5.56 -10.63
CA LYS A 212 -21.16 -5.39 -11.20
C LYS A 212 -21.47 -3.93 -11.52
N TRP A 213 -21.12 -3.02 -10.61
CA TRP A 213 -21.27 -1.58 -10.84
C TRP A 213 -20.43 -1.11 -12.03
N GLN A 214 -19.15 -1.51 -12.09
CA GLN A 214 -18.20 -1.16 -13.14
C GLN A 214 -18.70 -1.62 -14.51
N LYS A 215 -19.15 -2.87 -14.63
CA LYS A 215 -19.72 -3.43 -15.87
C LYS A 215 -20.97 -2.68 -16.34
N LYS A 216 -21.81 -2.22 -15.40
CA LYS A 216 -23.05 -1.51 -15.73
C LYS A 216 -22.80 -0.10 -16.26
N HIS A 217 -21.80 0.60 -15.73
CA HIS A 217 -21.58 2.02 -16.04
C HIS A 217 -20.44 2.26 -17.02
N ASN A 218 -19.55 1.28 -17.23
CA ASN A 218 -18.28 1.44 -17.95
C ASN A 218 -17.39 2.54 -17.33
N GLU A 219 -17.45 2.64 -16.01
CA GLU A 219 -16.69 3.55 -15.15
C GLU A 219 -16.17 2.75 -13.96
N GLY A 220 -15.21 3.27 -13.21
CA GLY A 220 -14.53 2.49 -12.17
C GLY A 220 -13.19 1.98 -12.68
N GLY A 221 -12.10 2.25 -11.96
CA GLY A 221 -10.77 1.86 -12.43
C GLY A 221 -9.84 1.50 -11.31
N ASP A 222 -9.30 0.28 -11.35
CA ASP A 222 -8.24 -0.16 -10.45
C ASP A 222 -6.93 0.56 -10.75
N PHE A 223 -6.16 0.86 -9.71
CA PHE A 223 -4.94 1.66 -9.82
C PHE A 223 -3.93 1.30 -8.72
N ILE A 224 -2.69 1.72 -8.91
CA ILE A 224 -1.61 1.64 -7.93
C ILE A 224 -1.57 2.94 -7.15
N VAL A 225 -1.56 2.81 -5.83
CA VAL A 225 -1.45 3.92 -4.90
C VAL A 225 -0.01 3.99 -4.41
N PHE A 226 0.58 5.17 -4.54
CA PHE A 226 1.80 5.54 -3.83
C PHE A 226 1.50 6.65 -2.82
N SER A 227 2.22 6.66 -1.71
CA SER A 227 2.39 7.88 -0.94
C SER A 227 3.53 8.72 -1.51
N ASP A 228 3.67 9.96 -1.04
CA ASP A 228 4.96 10.65 -1.07
C ASP A 228 5.99 9.90 -0.20
N ILE A 229 7.26 10.27 -0.38
CA ILE A 229 8.38 9.67 0.37
C ILE A 229 8.76 10.54 1.57
N LEU A 230 8.80 9.92 2.73
CA LEU A 230 9.31 10.53 3.96
C LEU A 230 10.81 10.24 4.08
N TRP A 231 11.64 11.19 3.68
CA TRP A 231 13.10 11.12 3.85
C TRP A 231 13.53 11.49 5.27
N MET A 232 14.45 10.72 5.83
CA MET A 232 14.97 10.88 7.18
C MET A 232 16.47 10.62 7.21
N ASN A 233 17.16 11.16 8.22
CA ASN A 233 18.55 10.82 8.47
C ASN A 233 18.66 9.34 8.90
N PRO A 234 19.67 8.60 8.42
CA PRO A 234 19.93 7.26 8.91
C PRO A 234 20.35 7.29 10.37
N LEU A 235 20.03 6.21 11.10
CA LEU A 235 20.62 5.96 12.41
C LEU A 235 22.14 5.84 12.28
N PRO A 236 22.94 6.18 13.32
CA PRO A 236 24.39 6.16 13.24
C PRO A 236 24.97 4.84 12.72
N GLN A 237 24.41 3.70 13.13
CA GLN A 237 24.84 2.36 12.68
C GLN A 237 24.48 2.04 11.21
N HIS A 238 23.60 2.84 10.60
CA HIS A 238 23.17 2.67 9.20
C HIS A 238 23.80 3.70 8.25
N LYS A 239 24.73 4.54 8.73
CA LYS A 239 25.42 5.52 7.88
C LYS A 239 26.37 4.87 6.88
N ILE A 240 27.03 3.78 7.29
CA ILE A 240 27.98 3.04 6.47
C ILE A 240 27.55 1.57 6.46
N ILE A 241 27.20 1.07 5.28
CA ILE A 241 26.81 -0.33 5.08
C ILE A 241 27.92 -1.03 4.31
N HIS A 242 28.44 -2.14 4.85
CA HIS A 242 29.42 -2.94 4.14
C HIS A 242 28.75 -3.74 3.02
N LEU A 243 29.31 -3.63 1.82
CA LEU A 243 28.93 -4.40 0.64
C LEU A 243 29.75 -5.70 0.57
#